data_AF-A0A6V7JD59-F1
#
_entry.id   AF-A0A6V7JD59-F1
#
_cell.length_a   1.000
_cell.length_b   1.000
_cell.length_c   1.000
_cell.angle_alpha   90.00
_cell.angle_beta   90.00
_cell.angle_gamma   90.00
#
_symmetry.space_group_name_H-M   'P 1'
#
loop_
_entity.id
_entity.type
_entity.pdbx_description
1 polymer ?
#
loop_
_entity_poly.entity_id
_entity_poly.type
_entity_poly.pdbx_seq_one_letter_code
_entity_poly.pdbx_strand_id
1 'polypeptide(L)' 'YQFLWVYVKDIYTCDVDAIADAVERLGISFDDLMQIDYENCP' A
#
# COMPACT_ATOMS: atom_id res chain seq x y z
N TYR A 1 -11.46 14.09 -7.58
CA TYR A 1 -10.55 12.94 -7.65
C TYR A 1 -10.55 12.24 -6.31
N GLN A 2 -10.54 10.91 -6.28
CA GLN A 2 -10.41 10.12 -5.06
C GLN A 2 -8.98 9.57 -5.01
N PHE A 3 -8.35 9.62 -3.83
CA PHE A 3 -7.02 9.08 -3.60
C PHE A 3 -7.10 8.08 -2.45
N LEU A 4 -6.48 6.92 -2.64
CA LEU A 4 -6.27 5.91 -1.60
C LEU A 4 -4.81 5.98 -1.19
N TRP A 5 -4.56 6.07 0.13
CA TRP A 5 -3.22 6.04 0.70
C TRP A 5 -3.14 4.86 1.65
N VAL A 6 -2.12 4.01 1.47
CA VAL A 6 -1.79 2.95 2.40
C VAL A 6 -0.68 3.47 3.30
N TYR A 7 -0.95 3.55 4.60
CA TYR A 7 0.05 3.93 5.59
C TYR A 7 0.59 2.67 6.26
N VAL A 8 1.91 2.52 6.24
CA VAL A 8 2.62 1.44 6.90
C VAL A 8 3.55 2.06 7.95
N LYS A 9 3.45 1.57 9.20
CA LYS A 9 4.25 2.09 10.32
C LYS A 9 5.73 1.70 10.20
N ASP A 10 6.01 0.48 9.76
CA ASP A 10 7.34 -0.06 9.54
C ASP A 10 7.32 -0.91 8.27
N ILE A 11 8.08 -0.47 7.27
CA ILE A 11 8.13 -1.10 5.94
C ILE A 11 8.75 -2.49 5.99
N TYR A 12 9.62 -2.77 6.96
CA TYR A 12 10.33 -4.04 7.07
C TYR A 12 9.47 -5.12 7.74
N THR A 13 8.45 -4.72 8.48
CA THR A 13 7.49 -5.62 9.14
C THR A 13 6.11 -5.56 8.48
N CYS A 14 6.03 -5.01 7.27
CA CYS A 14 4.81 -4.85 6.52
C CYS A 14 4.29 -6.21 6.05
N ASP A 15 3.05 -6.56 6.43
CA ASP A 15 2.34 -7.70 5.86
C ASP A 15 1.63 -7.26 4.58
N VAL A 16 2.28 -7.52 3.44
CA VAL A 16 1.80 -7.10 2.12
C VAL A 16 0.49 -7.81 1.75
N ASP A 17 0.32 -9.06 2.15
CA ASP A 17 -0.88 -9.86 1.83
C ASP A 17 -2.11 -9.28 2.53
N ALA A 18 -1.95 -8.85 3.78
CA ALA A 18 -3.03 -8.19 4.53
C ALA A 18 -3.47 -6.86 3.90
N ILE A 19 -2.53 -6.11 3.31
CA ILE A 19 -2.84 -4.86 2.60
C ILE A 19 -3.53 -5.17 1.28
N ALA A 20 -3.04 -6.15 0.52
CA ALA A 20 -3.65 -6.56 -0.74
C ALA A 20 -5.12 -6.97 -0.56
N ASP A 21 -5.42 -7.85 0.42
CA ASP A 21 -6.81 -8.25 0.73
C ASP A 21 -7.68 -7.05 1.12
N ALA A 22 -7.14 -6.10 1.90
CA ALA A 22 -7.88 -4.90 2.28
C ALA A 22 -8.20 -4.00 1.07
N VAL A 23 -7.27 -3.86 0.12
CA VAL A 23 -7.43 -3.04 -1.08
C VAL A 23 -8.41 -3.69 -2.06
N GLU A 24 -8.32 -5.01 -2.25
CA GLU A 24 -9.26 -5.76 -3.09
C GLU A 24 -10.70 -5.68 -2.57
N ARG A 25 -10.90 -5.69 -1.24
CA ARG A 25 -12.24 -5.50 -0.63
C ARG A 25 -12.84 -4.13 -0.90
N LEU A 26 -12.03 -3.13 -1.24
CA LEU A 26 -12.50 -1.81 -1.68
C LEU A 26 -12.82 -1.78 -3.18
N GLY A 27 -12.65 -2.90 -3.89
CA GLY A 27 -12.83 -3.02 -5.34
C GLY A 27 -11.69 -2.38 -6.14
N ILE A 28 -10.51 -2.26 -5.53
CA ILE A 28 -9.31 -1.66 -6.14
C ILE A 28 -8.28 -2.78 -6.31
N SER A 29 -7.57 -2.82 -7.44
CA SER A 29 -6.46 -3.76 -7.61
C SER A 29 -5.26 -3.29 -6.81
N PHE A 30 -4.62 -4.20 -6.06
CA PHE A 30 -3.36 -3.87 -5.38
C PHE A 30 -2.27 -3.43 -6.36
N ASP A 31 -2.25 -3.99 -7.57
CA ASP A 31 -1.30 -3.64 -8.64
C ASP A 31 -1.49 -2.21 -9.18
N ASP A 32 -2.65 -1.59 -8.94
CA ASP A 32 -2.91 -0.20 -9.34
C ASP A 32 -2.29 0.80 -8.34
N LEU A 33 -1.80 0.33 -7.19
CA LEU A 33 -1.13 1.17 -6.20
C LEU A 33 0.30 1.48 -6.63
N MET A 34 0.64 2.77 -6.63
CA MET A 34 2.03 3.20 -6.80
C MET A 34 2.80 2.94 -5.51
N GLN A 35 3.80 2.07 -5.57
CA GLN A 35 4.76 1.90 -4.48
C GLN A 35 5.67 3.12 -4.39
N ILE A 36 5.77 3.70 -3.19
CA ILE A 36 6.75 4.74 -2.90
C ILE A 36 7.98 4.03 -2.37
N ASP A 37 9.08 4.10 -3.12
CA ASP A 37 10.35 3.56 -2.68
C ASP A 37 10.92 4.47 -1.57
N TYR A 38 11.09 3.89 -0.39
CA TYR A 38 11.58 4.58 0.79
C TYR A 38 13.12 4.58 0.88
N GLU A 39 13.85 3.93 -0.04
CA GLU A 39 15.33 3.95 -0.02
C GLU A 39 15.92 5.37 -0.09
N ASN A 40 15.15 6.35 -0.57
CA ASN A 40 15.57 7.76 -0.64
C ASN A 40 14.62 8.73 0.10
N CYS A 41 13.73 8.23 0.96
CA CYS A 41 12.86 9.08 1.77
C CYS A 41 13.54 9.33 3.13
N PRO A 42 13.90 10.59 3.47
CA PRO A 42 14.67 10.92 4.67
C PRO A 42 13.93 10.63 5.99
#